data_AF-A0A2G5BIK3-F1
#
_entry.id   AF-A0A2G5BIK3-F1
#
_cell.length_a   1.000
_cell.length_b   1.000
_cell.length_c   1.000
_cell.angle_alpha   90.00
_cell.angle_beta   90.00
_cell.angle_gamma   90.00
#
_symmetry.space_group_name_H-M   'P 1'
#
loop_
_entity.id
_entity.type
_entity.pdbx_description
1 polymer ?
#
loop_
_entity_poly.entity_id
_entity_poly.type
_entity_poly.pdbx_seq_one_letter_code
_entity_poly.pdbx_strand_id
1 'polypeptide(L)'
;MTDTNDTSSKIRAASQSPENRRVSLREFLDKRPSRFMDPCAIEAKASYKCLDENNYKKSTCDSYFDAYKECKKLWMDERKKAKLEGRLK
;
A
#
# COMPACT_ATOMS: atom_id res chain seq x y z
N MET A 1 -28.99 -13.00 -16.94
CA MET A 1 -27.56 -13.15 -17.26
C MET A 1 -26.96 -11.75 -17.38
N THR A 2 -26.67 -11.10 -16.26
CA THR A 2 -26.21 -9.70 -16.13
C THR A 2 -25.51 -9.65 -14.75
N ASP A 3 -24.31 -9.13 -14.48
CA ASP A 3 -23.45 -8.14 -15.12
C ASP A 3 -21.98 -8.38 -14.71
N THR A 4 -21.07 -8.63 -15.66
CA THR A 4 -19.61 -8.70 -15.39
C THR A 4 -18.88 -7.36 -15.63
N ASN A 5 -19.63 -6.28 -15.91
CA ASN A 5 -19.06 -4.98 -16.33
C ASN A 5 -18.91 -3.94 -15.20
N ASP A 6 -19.55 -4.09 -14.03
CA ASP A 6 -19.43 -3.14 -12.91
C ASP A 6 -18.13 -3.36 -12.10
N THR A 7 -17.73 -4.62 -11.89
CA THR A 7 -16.52 -4.96 -11.13
C THR A 7 -15.25 -4.48 -11.83
N SER A 8 -15.18 -4.59 -13.16
CA SER A 8 -14.02 -4.13 -13.95
C SER A 8 -13.86 -2.60 -13.91
N SER A 9 -14.98 -1.88 -13.90
CA SER A 9 -15.00 -0.41 -13.84
C SER A 9 -14.60 0.12 -12.45
N LYS A 10 -15.04 -0.55 -11.37
CA LYS A 10 -14.62 -0.20 -9.99
C LYS A 10 -13.16 -0.51 -9.70
N ILE A 11 -12.62 -1.62 -10.23
CA ILE A 11 -11.18 -1.94 -10.12
C ILE A 11 -10.34 -0.87 -10.85
N ARG A 12 -10.74 -0.46 -12.06
CA ARG A 12 -10.04 0.59 -12.82
C ARG A 12 -10.10 1.96 -12.15
N ALA A 13 -11.21 2.32 -11.49
CA ALA A 13 -11.35 3.59 -10.77
C ALA A 13 -10.48 3.63 -9.49
N ALA A 14 -10.40 2.52 -8.74
CA ALA A 14 -9.53 2.42 -7.57
C ALA A 14 -8.04 2.51 -7.94
N SER A 15 -7.65 2.05 -9.12
CA SER A 15 -6.26 2.15 -9.62
C SER A 15 -5.84 3.56 -10.06
N GLN A 16 -6.77 4.51 -10.20
CA GLN A 16 -6.50 5.85 -10.72
C GLN A 16 -6.36 6.93 -9.62
N SER A 17 -6.62 6.61 -8.36
CA SER A 17 -6.46 7.59 -7.27
C SER A 17 -4.99 7.72 -6.86
N PRO A 18 -4.44 8.94 -6.74
CA PRO A 18 -3.04 9.16 -6.37
C PRO A 18 -2.67 8.57 -5.00
N GLU A 19 -3.61 8.41 -4.09
CA GLU A 19 -3.40 7.72 -2.80
C GLU A 19 -3.30 6.19 -2.88
N ASN A 20 -3.55 5.59 -4.05
CA ASN A 20 -3.52 4.14 -4.25
C ASN A 20 -2.29 3.67 -5.07
N ARG A 21 -1.26 4.53 -5.15
CA ARG A 21 0.03 4.23 -5.80
C ARG A 21 1.08 3.86 -4.75
N ARG A 22 1.83 2.79 -4.96
CA ARG A 22 3.03 2.48 -4.16
C ARG A 22 4.12 3.52 -4.42
N VAL A 23 4.66 4.07 -3.34
CA VAL A 23 5.75 5.07 -3.40
C VAL A 23 7.07 4.35 -3.67
N SER A 24 7.76 4.75 -4.73
CA SER A 24 9.10 4.22 -5.04
C SER A 24 10.16 4.78 -4.10
N LEU A 25 11.29 4.06 -3.98
CA LEU A 25 12.42 4.54 -3.20
C LEU A 25 12.91 5.92 -3.64
N ARG A 26 12.95 6.17 -4.95
CA ARG A 26 13.36 7.46 -5.50
C ARG A 26 12.42 8.59 -5.09
N GLU A 27 11.12 8.40 -5.28
CA GLU A 27 10.10 9.40 -4.88
C GLU A 27 10.15 9.69 -3.37
N PHE A 28 10.41 8.66 -2.56
CA PHE A 28 10.58 8.81 -1.12
C PHE A 28 11.81 9.64 -0.75
N LEU A 29 12.88 9.60 -1.55
CA LEU A 29 14.09 10.38 -1.31
C LEU A 29 14.00 11.80 -1.81
N ASP A 30 13.30 12.00 -2.91
CA ASP A 30 13.08 13.32 -3.49
C ASP A 30 12.01 14.12 -2.71
N LYS A 31 11.36 13.51 -1.71
CA LYS A 31 10.31 14.18 -0.94
C LYS A 31 10.88 15.31 -0.08
N ARG A 32 10.06 16.35 0.13
CA ARG A 32 10.37 17.41 1.09
C ARG A 32 10.58 16.82 2.49
N PRO A 33 11.66 17.18 3.20
CA PRO A 33 11.78 16.90 4.63
C PRO A 33 10.53 17.46 5.32
N SER A 34 9.87 16.67 6.18
CA SER A 34 8.52 16.85 6.76
C SER A 34 7.35 16.17 6.04
N ARG A 35 7.45 15.82 4.74
CA ARG A 35 6.35 15.13 4.05
C ARG A 35 6.29 13.66 4.45
N PHE A 36 5.19 13.27 5.09
CA PHE A 36 4.87 11.87 5.34
C PHE A 36 4.48 11.17 4.04
N MET A 37 5.02 9.98 3.83
CA MET A 37 4.69 9.09 2.71
C MET A 37 4.63 7.67 3.26
N ASP A 38 3.49 7.01 3.07
CA ASP A 38 3.35 5.60 3.38
C ASP A 38 3.56 4.77 2.09
N PRO A 39 4.66 4.00 1.98
CA PRO A 39 4.91 3.13 0.82
C PRO A 39 3.90 1.98 0.72
N CYS A 40 3.17 1.68 1.79
CA CYS A 40 2.21 0.58 1.90
C CYS A 40 0.77 1.06 2.06
N ALA A 41 0.45 2.24 1.49
CA ALA A 41 -0.86 2.87 1.59
C ALA A 41 -1.99 1.98 1.03
N ILE A 42 -1.72 1.18 -0.02
CA ILE A 42 -2.71 0.31 -0.66
C ILE A 42 -3.15 -0.80 0.31
N GLU A 43 -2.18 -1.48 0.91
CA GLU A 43 -2.38 -2.58 1.85
C GLU A 43 -3.00 -2.08 3.15
N ALA A 44 -2.61 -0.88 3.61
CA ALA A 44 -3.22 -0.22 4.75
C ALA A 44 -4.71 0.07 4.48
N LYS A 45 -5.04 0.68 3.33
CA LYS A 45 -6.41 0.98 2.94
C LYS A 45 -7.26 -0.28 2.81
N ALA A 46 -6.70 -1.35 2.24
CA ALA A 46 -7.36 -2.65 2.15
C ALA A 46 -7.66 -3.25 3.54
N SER A 47 -6.69 -3.14 4.46
CA SER A 47 -6.86 -3.59 5.85
C SER A 47 -7.95 -2.82 6.58
N TYR A 48 -7.99 -1.49 6.43
CA TYR A 48 -9.05 -0.65 7.01
C TYR A 48 -10.41 -0.95 6.41
N LYS A 49 -10.49 -1.11 5.09
CA LYS A 49 -11.73 -1.49 4.42
C LYS A 49 -12.29 -2.81 4.96
N CYS A 50 -11.44 -3.82 5.16
CA CYS A 50 -11.86 -5.08 5.77
C CYS A 50 -12.42 -4.87 7.19
N LEU A 51 -11.78 -4.02 8.01
CA LEU A 51 -12.28 -3.71 9.35
C LEU A 51 -13.65 -3.02 9.29
N ASP A 52 -13.82 -2.04 8.42
CA ASP A 52 -15.08 -1.31 8.26
C ASP A 52 -16.22 -2.25 7.87
N GLU A 53 -15.98 -3.20 6.97
CA GLU A 53 -16.97 -4.18 6.51
C GLU A 53 -17.27 -5.27 7.56
N ASN A 54 -16.33 -5.55 8.47
CA ASN A 54 -16.43 -6.66 9.43
C ASN A 54 -16.64 -6.19 10.88
N ASN A 55 -17.18 -4.98 11.09
CA ASN A 55 -17.39 -4.41 12.43
C ASN A 55 -16.12 -4.43 13.29
N TYR A 56 -14.97 -4.13 12.69
CA TYR A 56 -13.65 -4.06 13.32
C TYR A 56 -13.17 -5.38 13.95
N LYS A 57 -13.72 -6.52 13.52
CA LYS A 57 -13.22 -7.85 13.91
C LYS A 57 -11.88 -8.12 13.22
N LYS A 58 -10.79 -8.05 13.99
CA LYS A 58 -9.43 -8.19 13.44
C LYS A 58 -9.15 -9.59 12.88
N SER A 59 -9.65 -10.63 13.53
CA SER A 59 -9.40 -12.04 13.17
C SER A 59 -9.88 -12.42 11.77
N THR A 60 -10.84 -11.68 11.19
CA THR A 60 -11.32 -11.93 9.83
C THR A 60 -10.45 -11.24 8.77
N CYS A 61 -9.54 -10.35 9.18
CA CYS A 61 -8.75 -9.49 8.31
C CYS A 61 -7.24 -9.81 8.34
N ASP A 62 -6.83 -10.94 8.92
CA ASP A 62 -5.42 -11.29 9.12
C ASP A 62 -4.60 -11.27 7.82
N SER A 63 -5.16 -11.75 6.71
CA SER A 63 -4.49 -11.74 5.40
C SER A 63 -4.17 -10.33 4.89
N TYR A 64 -5.04 -9.35 5.16
CA TYR A 64 -4.77 -7.95 4.79
C TYR A 64 -3.67 -7.35 5.65
N PHE A 65 -3.66 -7.66 6.94
CA PHE A 65 -2.59 -7.23 7.84
C PHE A 65 -1.25 -7.88 7.49
N ASP A 66 -1.25 -9.15 7.08
CA ASP A 66 -0.04 -9.83 6.64
C ASP A 66 0.51 -9.22 5.34
N ALA A 67 -0.36 -8.88 4.39
CA ALA A 67 0.04 -8.14 3.19
C ALA A 67 0.69 -6.78 3.54
N TYR A 68 0.14 -6.05 4.52
CA TYR A 68 0.72 -4.81 5.01
C TYR A 68 2.09 -5.01 5.68
N LYS A 69 2.24 -6.05 6.52
CA LYS A 69 3.53 -6.40 7.16
C LYS A 69 4.59 -6.76 6.13
N GLU A 70 4.24 -7.59 5.14
CA GLU A 70 5.16 -8.00 4.08
C GLU A 70 5.56 -6.81 3.21
N CYS A 71 4.63 -5.92 2.86
CA CYS A 71 4.96 -4.68 2.17
C CYS A 71 5.99 -3.85 2.97
N LYS A 72 5.77 -3.67 4.28
CA LYS A 72 6.71 -2.94 5.14
C LYS A 72 8.08 -3.59 5.21
N LYS A 73 8.12 -4.93 5.27
CA LYS A 73 9.36 -5.69 5.30
C LYS A 73 10.16 -5.48 4.01
N LEU A 74 9.51 -5.66 2.86
CA LEU A 74 10.11 -5.43 1.53
C LEU A 74 10.65 -4.00 1.42
N TRP A 75 9.85 -3.00 1.82
CA TRP A 75 10.27 -1.60 1.81
C TRP A 75 11.52 -1.34 2.67
N MET A 76 11.56 -1.89 3.88
CA MET A 76 12.71 -1.71 4.76
C MET A 76 13.96 -2.40 4.20
N ASP A 77 13.81 -3.55 3.55
CA ASP A 77 14.92 -4.27 2.94
C ASP A 77 15.43 -3.56 1.67
N GLU A 78 14.55 -3.02 0.83
CA GLU A 78 14.93 -2.14 -0.28
C GLU A 78 15.72 -0.92 0.21
N ARG A 79 15.27 -0.29 1.30
CA ARG A 79 16.00 0.82 1.91
C ARG A 79 17.36 0.39 2.46
N LYS A 80 17.46 -0.73 3.16
CA LYS A 80 18.76 -1.23 3.64
C LYS A 80 19.70 -1.50 2.48
N LYS A 81 19.22 -2.16 1.42
CA LYS A 81 19.98 -2.45 0.21
C LYS A 81 20.48 -1.17 -0.46
N ALA A 82 19.62 -0.17 -0.59
CA ALA A 82 20.04 1.11 -1.17
C ALA A 82 21.05 1.89 -0.31
N LYS A 83 21.05 1.71 1.03
CA LYS A 83 22.13 2.24 1.89
C LYS A 83 23.44 1.52 1.62
N LEU A 84 23.41 0.19 1.55
CA LEU A 84 24.59 -0.62 1.26
C LEU A 84 25.19 -0.29 -0.12
N GLU A 85 24.34 -0.03 -1.11
CA GLU A 85 24.73 0.37 -2.47
C GLU A 85 25.16 1.85 -2.58
N GLY A 86 25.13 2.63 -1.50
CA GLY A 86 25.47 4.06 -1.52
C GLY A 86 24.47 4.95 -2.25
N ARG A 87 23.26 4.44 -2.54
CA ARG A 87 22.16 5.18 -3.18
C ARG A 87 21.37 6.03 -2.17
N LEU A 88 21.52 5.74 -0.89
CA LEU A 88 21.02 6.54 0.22
C LEU A 88 22.21 7.20 0.91
N LYS A 89 22.30 8.52 0.78
CA LYS A 89 23.26 9.36 1.52
C LYS A 89 22.74 9.66 2.92
#